data_AF-T1I1L3-F1
#
_entry.id   AF-T1I1L3-F1
#
_cell.length_a   1.000
_cell.length_b   1.000
_cell.length_c   1.000
_cell.angle_alpha   90.00
_cell.angle_beta   90.00
_cell.angle_gamma   90.00
#
_symmetry.space_group_name_H-M   'P 1'
#
loop_
_entity.id
_entity.type
_entity.pdbx_description
1 polymer ?
#
loop_
_entity_poly.entity_id
_entity_poly.type
_entity_poly.pdbx_seq_one_letter_code
_entity_poly.pdbx_strand_id
1 'polypeptide(L)'
;MTKLIQEMCKKSFGIENVLIDRVYTIGPDRTSILVEMIKTSDVQHILKNGKNLKNTGIWVHRDLILKDRIRRKKLLEMKRRILEIDKEARVLVRNDYFLYQNKRFSWEEGSGFTAANEEDMVLINGYLTPEKRNEEQKNVK
;
A
#
# COMPACT_ATOMS: atom_id res chain seq x y z
N MET A 1 8.94 16.59 20.20
CA MET A 1 8.47 15.90 18.98
C MET A 1 6.96 15.74 18.95
N THR A 2 6.31 15.23 20.01
CA THR A 2 4.85 15.05 20.11
C THR A 2 4.03 16.30 19.72
N LYS A 3 4.35 17.47 20.29
CA LYS A 3 3.65 18.73 19.97
C LYS A 3 3.68 19.08 18.48
N LEU A 4 4.82 18.86 17.81
CA LEU A 4 4.97 19.10 16.37
C LEU A 4 4.06 18.18 15.55
N ILE A 5 3.97 16.90 15.92
CA ILE A 5 3.09 15.94 15.26
C ILE A 5 1.62 16.33 15.48
N GLN A 6 1.25 16.78 16.68
CA GLN A 6 -0.10 17.27 16.98
C GLN A 6 -0.44 18.50 16.13
N GLU A 7 0.48 19.45 16.01
CA GLU A 7 0.30 20.63 15.14
C GLU A 7 0.17 20.24 13.67
N MET A 8 1.01 19.32 13.18
CA MET A 8 0.89 18.79 11.82
C MET A 8 -0.47 18.13 11.62
N CYS A 9 -0.94 17.33 12.58
CA CYS A 9 -2.24 16.68 12.48
C CYS A 9 -3.39 17.68 12.43
N LYS A 10 -3.31 18.74 13.24
CA LYS A 10 -4.29 19.84 13.21
C LYS A 10 -4.25 20.58 11.88
N LYS A 11 -3.08 20.99 11.39
CA LYS A 11 -2.93 21.80 10.17
C LYS A 11 -3.26 21.02 8.90
N SER A 12 -2.81 19.77 8.78
CA SER A 12 -2.93 18.99 7.55
C SER A 12 -4.20 18.13 7.49
N PHE A 13 -4.73 17.73 8.65
CA PHE A 13 -5.85 16.78 8.71
C PHE A 13 -7.05 17.29 9.52
N GLY A 14 -6.96 18.45 10.18
CA GLY A 14 -8.06 18.99 10.99
C GLY A 14 -8.35 18.17 12.26
N ILE A 15 -7.43 17.31 12.69
CA ILE A 15 -7.62 16.46 13.87
C ILE A 15 -7.15 17.24 15.09
N GLU A 16 -8.10 17.62 15.95
CA GLU A 16 -7.79 18.25 17.23
C GLU A 16 -7.50 17.20 18.31
N ASN A 17 -6.61 17.54 19.25
CA ASN A 17 -6.32 16.73 20.44
C ASN A 17 -5.95 15.26 20.13
N VAL A 18 -5.15 15.02 19.08
CA VAL A 18 -4.68 13.66 18.76
C VAL A 18 -3.88 13.09 19.94
N LEU A 19 -4.26 11.88 20.35
CA LEU A 19 -3.64 11.16 21.47
C LEU A 19 -2.54 10.25 20.93
N ILE A 20 -1.30 10.60 21.26
CA ILE A 20 -0.10 9.88 20.86
C ILE A 20 0.40 9.10 22.08
N ASP A 21 0.58 7.79 21.91
CA ASP A 21 1.20 6.94 22.91
C ASP A 21 2.72 7.16 22.88
N ARG A 22 3.35 6.88 21.72
CA ARG A 22 4.81 6.90 21.56
C ARG A 22 5.24 7.49 20.24
N VAL A 23 6.47 8.01 20.25
CA VAL A 23 7.13 8.56 19.06
C VAL A 23 8.56 8.07 19.06
N TYR A 24 8.97 7.47 17.94
CA TYR A 24 10.31 6.98 17.73
C TYR A 24 10.89 7.56 16.46
N THR A 25 12.15 7.96 16.51
CA THR A 25 12.93 8.18 15.29
C THR A 25 13.49 6.84 14.84
N ILE A 26 13.26 6.47 13.59
CA ILE A 26 13.67 5.18 13.02
C ILE A 26 14.58 5.40 11.81
N GLY A 27 15.43 4.42 11.54
CA GLY A 27 16.37 4.46 10.42
C GLY A 27 17.72 5.12 10.75
N PRO A 28 18.75 4.84 9.94
CA PRO A 28 20.11 5.31 10.18
C PRO A 28 20.26 6.83 9.98
N ASP A 29 19.45 7.41 9.09
CA ASP A 29 19.44 8.83 8.74
C ASP A 29 18.56 9.67 9.67
N ARG A 30 17.80 9.03 10.58
CA ARG A 30 16.89 9.67 11.54
C ARG A 30 15.84 10.57 10.91
N THR A 31 15.53 10.36 9.62
CA THR A 31 14.53 11.16 8.89
C THR A 31 13.12 10.59 9.04
N SER A 32 13.01 9.31 9.37
CA SER A 32 11.73 8.62 9.52
C SER A 32 11.27 8.62 10.97
N ILE A 33 9.97 8.86 11.18
CA ILE A 33 9.34 8.90 12.50
C ILE A 33 8.22 7.86 12.54
N LEU A 34 8.30 6.94 13.49
CA LEU A 34 7.19 6.05 13.85
C LEU A 34 6.36 6.73 14.94
N VAL A 35 5.05 6.82 14.72
CA VAL A 35 4.10 7.41 15.67
C VAL A 35 3.06 6.37 16.02
N GLU A 36 3.01 6.00 17.30
CA GLU A 36 1.98 5.13 17.85
C GLU A 36 0.86 6.00 18.40
N MET A 37 -0.34 5.87 17.81
CA MET A 37 -1.52 6.63 18.21
C MET A 37 -2.48 5.73 18.98
N ILE A 38 -3.10 6.29 20.02
CA ILE A 38 -4.07 5.57 20.86
C ILE A 38 -5.34 5.24 20.06
N LYS A 39 -5.79 6.16 19.21
CA LYS A 39 -7.04 6.02 18.45
C LYS A 39 -6.77 5.54 17.03
N THR A 40 -7.24 4.34 16.70
CA THR A 40 -7.17 3.81 15.33
C THR A 40 -7.96 4.67 14.33
N SER A 41 -9.03 5.36 14.77
CA SER A 41 -9.79 6.29 13.94
C SER A 41 -8.92 7.43 13.39
N ASP A 42 -8.00 7.95 14.21
CA ASP A 42 -7.13 9.06 13.84
C ASP A 42 -6.10 8.59 12.79
N VAL A 43 -5.55 7.39 12.98
CA VAL A 43 -4.67 6.74 12.00
C VAL A 43 -5.39 6.56 10.67
N GLN A 44 -6.63 6.05 10.68
CA GLN A 44 -7.42 5.88 9.45
C GLN A 44 -7.71 7.21 8.77
N HIS A 45 -8.05 8.25 9.55
CA HIS A 45 -8.31 9.59 9.05
C HIS A 45 -7.08 10.19 8.35
N ILE A 46 -5.91 10.09 9.00
CA ILE A 46 -4.63 10.55 8.47
C ILE A 46 -4.29 9.84 7.16
N LEU A 47 -4.38 8.51 7.14
CA LEU A 47 -4.06 7.71 5.95
C LEU A 47 -5.01 8.01 4.79
N LYS A 48 -6.31 8.18 5.06
CA LYS A 48 -7.32 8.56 4.05
C LYS A 48 -7.05 9.94 3.46
N ASN A 49 -6.58 10.88 4.28
CA ASN A 49 -6.34 12.27 3.89
C ASN A 49 -4.87 12.57 3.60
N GLY A 50 -4.01 11.55 3.42
CA GLY A 50 -2.58 11.73 3.13
C GLY A 50 -2.27 12.58 1.89
N LYS A 51 -3.24 12.71 0.96
CA LYS A 51 -3.16 13.65 -0.17
C LYS A 51 -2.96 15.11 0.24
N ASN A 52 -3.37 15.50 1.45
CA ASN A 52 -3.21 16.85 1.99
C ASN A 52 -1.74 17.19 2.29
N LEU A 53 -0.86 16.19 2.33
CA LEU A 53 0.59 16.39 2.47
C LEU A 53 1.31 16.55 1.12
N LYS A 54 0.58 16.55 -0.01
CA LYS A 54 1.19 16.75 -1.32
C LYS A 54 1.97 18.08 -1.34
N ASN A 55 3.18 18.06 -1.89
CA ASN A 55 4.11 19.20 -1.97
C ASN A 55 4.69 19.69 -0.63
N THR A 56 4.47 18.98 0.47
CA THR A 56 5.09 19.34 1.77
C THR A 56 6.46 18.69 1.99
N GLY A 57 6.85 17.73 1.14
CA GLY A 57 8.02 16.88 1.36
C GLY A 57 7.83 15.84 2.48
N ILE A 58 6.61 15.71 3.02
CA ILE A 58 6.27 14.74 4.06
C ILE A 58 5.40 13.63 3.45
N TRP A 59 5.76 12.39 3.74
CA TRP A 59 4.97 11.21 3.38
C TRP A 59 4.58 10.45 4.63
N VAL A 60 3.32 10.05 4.71
CA VAL A 60 2.80 9.23 5.80
C VAL A 60 2.37 7.88 5.24
N HIS A 61 2.89 6.83 5.86
CA HIS A 61 2.57 5.45 5.54
C HIS A 61 2.17 4.70 6.80
N ARG A 62 1.33 3.68 6.63
CA ARG A 62 1.06 2.72 7.69
C ARG A 62 2.32 1.90 7.94
N ASP A 63 2.69 1.70 9.20
CA ASP A 63 3.70 0.71 9.53
C ASP A 63 3.12 -0.69 9.34
N LEU A 64 3.81 -1.50 8.55
CA LEU A 64 3.38 -2.82 8.13
C LEU A 64 4.47 -3.82 8.52
N ILE A 65 4.04 -5.01 8.95
CA ILE A 65 4.96 -6.14 9.11
C ILE A 65 5.58 -6.51 7.76
N LEU A 66 6.73 -7.20 7.80
CA LEU A 66 7.50 -7.56 6.60
C LEU A 66 6.65 -8.25 5.53
N LYS A 67 5.83 -9.24 5.93
CA LYS A 67 4.93 -9.98 5.03
C LYS A 67 4.00 -9.03 4.25
N ASP A 68 3.37 -8.10 4.96
CA ASP A 68 2.45 -7.14 4.35
C ASP A 68 3.17 -6.10 3.49
N ARG A 69 4.41 -5.71 3.84
CA ARG A 69 5.25 -4.86 2.98
C ARG A 69 5.58 -5.54 1.66
N ILE A 70 5.94 -6.83 1.69
CA ILE A 70 6.22 -7.63 0.49
C ILE A 70 4.97 -7.73 -0.39
N ARG A 71 3.83 -8.10 0.21
CA ARG A 71 2.55 -8.16 -0.51
C ARG A 71 2.23 -6.82 -1.17
N ARG A 72 2.28 -5.73 -0.41
CA ARG A 72 2.01 -4.38 -0.93
C ARG A 72 2.95 -3.98 -2.07
N LYS A 73 4.24 -4.31 -1.97
CA LYS A 73 5.22 -4.09 -3.03
C LYS A 73 4.79 -4.79 -4.32
N LYS A 74 4.38 -6.06 -4.24
CA LYS A 74 3.94 -6.86 -5.40
C LYS A 74 2.69 -6.29 -6.05
N LEU A 75 1.69 -5.87 -5.26
CA LEU A 75 0.48 -5.22 -5.78
C LEU A 75 0.80 -3.89 -6.49
N LEU A 76 1.73 -3.09 -5.95
CA LEU A 76 2.17 -1.83 -6.57
C LEU A 76 2.99 -2.06 -7.85
N GLU A 77 3.86 -3.09 -7.88
CA GLU A 77 4.58 -3.50 -9.08
C GLU A 77 3.60 -3.87 -10.20
N MET A 78 2.56 -4.66 -9.90
CA MET A 78 1.53 -5.01 -10.88
C MET A 78 0.78 -3.78 -11.40
N LYS A 79 0.34 -2.89 -10.51
CA LYS A 79 -0.26 -1.62 -10.91
C LYS A 79 0.63 -0.84 -11.89
N ARG A 80 1.95 -0.77 -11.62
CA ARG A 80 2.88 -0.07 -12.50
C ARG A 80 2.93 -0.70 -13.89
N ARG A 81 3.01 -2.03 -13.97
CA ARG A 81 3.02 -2.76 -15.26
C ARG A 81 1.74 -2.56 -16.07
N ILE A 82 0.59 -2.58 -15.41
CA ILE A 82 -0.69 -2.30 -16.08
C ILE A 82 -0.66 -0.88 -16.68
N LEU A 83 -0.23 0.11 -15.89
CA LEU A 83 -0.18 1.52 -16.33
C LEU A 83 0.91 1.81 -17.37
N GLU A 84 1.96 0.99 -17.46
CA GLU A 84 2.98 1.08 -18.50
C GLU A 84 2.41 0.74 -19.89
N ILE A 85 1.42 -0.17 -19.95
CA ILE A 85 0.79 -0.64 -21.20
C ILE A 85 -0.53 0.08 -21.48
N ASP A 86 -1.37 0.22 -20.45
CA ASP A 86 -2.67 0.91 -20.51
C ASP A 86 -2.67 2.10 -19.55
N LYS A 87 -2.32 3.28 -20.09
CA LYS A 87 -2.21 4.52 -19.31
C LYS A 87 -3.54 5.01 -18.74
N GLU A 88 -4.67 4.60 -19.34
CA GLU A 88 -6.01 4.97 -18.91
C GLU A 88 -6.61 3.95 -17.93
N ALA A 89 -5.89 2.87 -17.64
CA ALA A 89 -6.31 1.84 -16.71
C ALA A 89 -6.65 2.40 -15.32
N ARG A 90 -7.86 2.09 -14.85
CA ARG A 90 -8.28 2.40 -13.49
C ARG A 90 -7.86 1.28 -12.53
N VAL A 91 -6.64 1.39 -11.99
CA VAL A 91 -6.10 0.44 -11.01
C VAL A 91 -6.03 1.04 -9.61
N LEU A 92 -6.68 0.37 -8.66
CA LEU A 92 -6.78 0.80 -7.27
C LEU A 92 -6.15 -0.21 -6.32
N VAL A 93 -5.02 0.15 -5.71
CA VAL A 93 -4.34 -0.70 -4.72
C VAL A 93 -4.87 -0.36 -3.32
N ARG A 94 -5.29 -1.39 -2.59
CA ARG A 94 -5.68 -1.36 -1.17
C ARG A 94 -4.57 -1.99 -0.34
N ASN A 95 -4.84 -2.38 0.91
CA ASN A 95 -3.79 -2.90 1.78
C ASN A 95 -3.25 -4.24 1.28
N ASP A 96 -4.17 -5.16 1.01
CA ASP A 96 -3.93 -6.58 0.74
C ASP A 96 -4.35 -7.03 -0.67
N TYR A 97 -5.03 -6.17 -1.43
CA TYR A 97 -5.48 -6.45 -2.79
C TYR A 97 -5.38 -5.22 -3.71
N PHE A 98 -5.53 -5.43 -5.01
CA PHE A 98 -5.84 -4.37 -5.96
C PHE A 98 -7.15 -4.66 -6.71
N LEU A 99 -7.78 -3.60 -7.21
CA LEU A 99 -8.93 -3.66 -8.09
C LEU A 99 -8.51 -3.22 -9.49
N TYR A 100 -8.88 -4.03 -10.49
CA TYR A 100 -8.70 -3.73 -11.90
C TYR A 100 -9.89 -4.32 -12.68
N GLN A 101 -10.50 -3.52 -13.57
CA GLN A 101 -11.73 -3.90 -14.30
C GLN A 101 -12.84 -4.47 -13.38
N ASN A 102 -13.04 -3.85 -12.21
CA ASN A 102 -13.99 -4.30 -11.17
C ASN A 102 -13.72 -5.70 -10.59
N LYS A 103 -12.55 -6.30 -10.87
CA LYS A 103 -12.12 -7.58 -10.29
C LYS A 103 -11.07 -7.36 -9.20
N ARG A 104 -11.11 -8.20 -8.18
CA ARG A 104 -10.21 -8.17 -7.03
C ARG A 104 -9.09 -9.17 -7.21
N PHE A 105 -7.86 -8.70 -7.04
CA PHE A 105 -6.65 -9.51 -7.13
C PHE A 105 -5.83 -9.36 -5.86
N SER A 106 -5.38 -10.47 -5.31
CA SER A 106 -4.51 -10.52 -4.13
C SER A 106 -3.16 -11.11 -4.52
N TRP A 107 -2.17 -10.99 -3.64
CA TRP A 107 -0.89 -11.66 -3.81
C TRP A 107 -0.53 -12.36 -2.51
N GLU A 108 -0.09 -13.60 -2.61
CA GLU A 108 0.43 -14.36 -1.50
C GLU A 108 1.82 -14.92 -1.82
N GLU A 109 2.61 -15.06 -0.77
CA GLU A 109 3.92 -15.69 -0.86
C GLU A 109 3.76 -17.18 -1.17
N GLY A 110 4.53 -17.68 -2.13
CA GLY A 110 4.44 -19.07 -2.61
C GLY A 110 3.44 -19.28 -3.75
N SER A 111 2.22 -18.71 -3.68
CA SER A 111 1.19 -18.94 -4.70
C SER A 111 1.06 -17.82 -5.74
N GLY A 112 1.69 -16.65 -5.54
CA GLY A 112 1.63 -15.57 -6.51
C GLY A 112 0.32 -14.79 -6.48
N PHE A 113 -0.12 -14.30 -7.65
CA PHE A 113 -1.37 -13.55 -7.74
C PHE A 113 -2.57 -14.49 -7.77
N THR A 114 -3.64 -14.09 -7.09
CA THR A 114 -4.91 -14.83 -7.05
C THR A 114 -6.08 -13.92 -7.34
N ALA A 115 -7.13 -14.47 -7.94
CA ALA A 115 -8.41 -13.82 -8.20
C ALA A 115 -9.57 -14.68 -7.68
N ALA A 116 -10.81 -14.23 -7.87
CA ALA A 116 -11.99 -15.00 -7.47
C ALA A 116 -12.16 -16.29 -8.29
N ASN A 117 -11.75 -16.28 -9.56
CA ASN A 117 -11.82 -17.40 -10.49
C ASN A 117 -10.70 -17.30 -11.55
N GLU A 118 -10.56 -18.36 -12.36
CA GLU A 118 -9.53 -18.43 -13.41
C GLU A 118 -9.77 -17.45 -14.56
N GLU A 119 -11.03 -17.15 -14.90
CA GLU A 119 -11.38 -16.18 -15.93
C GLU A 119 -10.84 -14.78 -15.59
N ASP A 120 -10.97 -14.36 -14.33
CA ASP A 120 -10.46 -13.09 -13.85
C ASP A 120 -8.93 -13.04 -13.90
N MET A 121 -8.23 -14.16 -13.65
CA MET A 121 -6.76 -14.23 -13.72
C MET A 121 -6.23 -13.89 -15.12
N VAL A 122 -6.97 -14.23 -16.18
CA VAL A 122 -6.59 -13.91 -17.57
C VAL A 122 -6.35 -12.41 -17.77
N LEU A 123 -7.09 -11.56 -17.04
CA LEU A 123 -6.97 -10.10 -17.12
C LEU A 123 -5.59 -9.59 -16.71
N ILE A 124 -4.86 -10.32 -15.88
CA ILE A 124 -3.56 -9.89 -15.37
C ILE A 124 -2.38 -10.68 -15.94
N ASN A 125 -2.65 -11.82 -16.58
CA ASN A 125 -1.64 -12.73 -17.13
C ASN A 125 -0.72 -12.05 -18.16
N GLY A 126 -1.26 -11.13 -18.97
CA GLY A 126 -0.48 -10.34 -19.93
C GLY A 126 0.57 -9.41 -19.28
N TYR A 127 0.40 -9.07 -18.00
CA TYR A 127 1.29 -8.18 -17.23
C TYR A 127 2.23 -8.95 -16.29
N LEU A 128 2.11 -10.27 -16.20
CA LEU A 128 3.06 -11.11 -15.47
C LEU A 128 4.36 -11.23 -16.29
N THR A 129 5.50 -11.15 -15.61
CA THR A 129 6.81 -11.19 -16.28
C THR A 129 7.10 -12.59 -16.85
N PRO A 130 7.86 -12.72 -17.94
CA PRO A 130 8.18 -14.01 -18.57
C PRO A 130 8.80 -15.04 -17.61
N GLU A 131 9.60 -14.60 -16.64
CA GLU A 131 10.24 -15.44 -15.62
C GLU A 131 9.24 -16.21 -14.74
N LYS A 132 8.05 -15.65 -14.51
CA LYS A 132 6.99 -16.30 -13.70
C LYS A 132 6.08 -17.22 -14.50
N ARG A 133 6.05 -17.06 -15.82
CA ARG A 133 5.25 -17.88 -16.73
C ARG A 133 5.72 -19.36 -16.72
N ASN A 134 6.99 -19.61 -16.37
CA ASN A 134 7.60 -20.94 -16.31
C ASN A 134 7.53 -21.62 -14.93
N GLU A 135 7.26 -20.88 -13.85
CA GLU A 135 7.09 -21.45 -12.50
C GLU A 135 5.65 -21.88 -12.25
N GLU A 136 4.67 -21.11 -12.76
CA GLU A 136 3.24 -21.40 -12.56
C GLU A 136 2.71 -22.51 -13.48
N GLN A 137 3.38 -22.79 -14.62
CA GLN A 137 3.05 -23.93 -15.49
C GLN A 137 3.60 -25.29 -15.02
N LYS A 138 4.45 -25.31 -13.98
CA LYS A 138 5.03 -26.56 -13.45
C LYS A 138 4.19 -27.26 -12.38
N ASN A 139 3.19 -26.58 -11.81
CA ASN A 139 2.34 -27.13 -10.75
C ASN A 139 0.94 -27.57 -11.23
N VAL A 140 0.74 -27.63 -12.55
CA VAL A 140 -0.42 -28.32 -13.15
C VAL A 140 0.10 -29.60 -13.82
N LYS A 141 0.40 -30.60 -13.00
CA LYS A 141 0.51 -32.01 -13.40
C LYS A 141 -0.02 -32.89 -12.30
#